data_AF-A0A6C0EUJ1-F1
#
_entry.id   AF-A0A6C0EUJ1-F1
#
_cell.length_a   1.000
_cell.length_b   1.000
_cell.length_c   1.000
_cell.angle_alpha   90.00
_cell.angle_beta   90.00
_cell.angle_gamma   90.00
#
_symmetry.space_group_name_H-M   'P 1'
#
loop_
_entity.id
_entity.type
_entity.pdbx_description
1 polymer ?
#
loop_
_entity_poly.entity_id
_entity_poly.type
_entity_poly.pdbx_seq_one_letter_code
_entity_poly.pdbx_strand_id
1 'polypeptide(L)'
;MELNKYLIDFNNLKFNRVNIKKLIIGDTYLIKTYIGRQYESRKGIFVNGIFLNKHVYFRMRLIQGFSYVTYCLDDSSYFYEIVSRKKLIQDSMELRALNKILRRIVGDETFVYK
;
A
#
# COMPACT_ATOMS: atom_id res chain seq x y z
N MET A 1 -10.32 -26.43 20.78
CA MET A 1 -11.15 -25.57 19.92
C MET A 1 -10.20 -24.69 19.13
N GLU A 2 -9.74 -25.21 17.99
CA GLU A 2 -8.70 -24.57 17.18
C GLU A 2 -9.29 -23.40 16.41
N LEU A 3 -8.76 -22.20 16.68
CA LEU A 3 -9.05 -21.00 15.90
C LEU A 3 -8.49 -21.22 14.50
N ASN A 4 -9.38 -21.58 13.57
CA ASN A 4 -9.12 -21.56 12.14
C ASN A 4 -8.52 -20.19 11.76
N LYS A 5 -7.21 -20.19 11.51
CA LYS A 5 -6.50 -19.15 10.76
C LYS A 5 -7.19 -19.05 9.40
N TYR A 6 -8.05 -18.04 9.23
CA TYR A 6 -8.48 -17.61 7.90
C TYR A 6 -7.26 -17.00 7.18
N LEU A 7 -6.43 -17.87 6.60
CA LEU A 7 -5.51 -17.54 5.52
C LEU A 7 -6.39 -17.19 4.32
N ILE A 8 -6.70 -15.90 4.17
CA ILE A 8 -7.29 -15.40 2.93
C ILE A 8 -6.14 -15.25 1.94
N ASP A 9 -5.83 -16.33 1.22
CA ASP A 9 -4.88 -16.31 0.12
C ASP A 9 -5.57 -15.77 -1.14
N PHE A 10 -5.57 -14.44 -1.31
CA PHE A 10 -5.87 -13.85 -2.61
C PHE A 10 -4.63 -14.00 -3.50
N ASN A 11 -4.38 -15.23 -3.97
CA ASN A 11 -3.24 -15.84 -4.72
C ASN A 11 -2.14 -15.02 -5.43
N ASN A 12 -2.17 -13.68 -5.49
CA ASN A 12 -1.10 -12.83 -6.03
C ASN A 12 -0.98 -11.44 -5.36
N LEU A 13 -1.71 -11.20 -4.26
CA LEU A 13 -1.67 -9.93 -3.52
C LEU A 13 -0.90 -10.11 -2.21
N LYS A 14 0.14 -9.31 -2.01
CA LYS A 14 0.84 -9.20 -0.73
C LYS A 14 0.43 -7.90 -0.05
N PHE A 15 0.27 -7.97 1.26
CA PHE A 15 -0.02 -6.81 2.09
C PHE A 15 1.19 -6.56 2.99
N ASN A 16 1.90 -5.47 2.75
CA ASN A 16 3.00 -5.09 3.64
C ASN A 16 2.48 -4.08 4.64
N ARG A 17 2.73 -4.31 5.93
CA ARG A 17 2.36 -3.35 6.96
C ARG A 17 3.26 -2.12 6.85
N VAL A 18 2.65 -0.94 6.79
CA VAL A 18 3.36 0.34 6.68
C VAL A 18 3.09 1.17 7.93
N ASN A 19 4.11 1.89 8.40
CA ASN A 19 3.95 2.86 9.48
C ASN A 19 3.24 4.10 8.95
N ILE A 20 2.32 4.70 9.72
CA ILE A 20 1.60 5.93 9.33
C ILE A 20 2.54 7.06 8.87
N LYS A 21 3.73 7.18 9.47
CA LYS A 21 4.74 8.20 9.10
C LYS A 21 5.36 7.98 7.72
N LYS A 22 5.19 6.80 7.14
CA LYS A 22 5.70 6.42 5.81
C LYS A 22 4.60 6.42 4.74
N LEU A 23 3.37 6.83 5.08
CA LEU A 23 2.31 6.94 4.08
C LEU A 23 2.58 8.14 3.16
N ILE A 24 2.37 7.92 1.86
CA ILE A 24 2.60 8.90 0.82
C ILE A 24 1.25 9.49 0.42
N ILE A 25 1.17 10.82 0.35
CA ILE A 25 -0.05 11.52 -0.07
C ILE A 25 -0.37 11.13 -1.51
N GLY A 26 -1.63 10.75 -1.76
CA GLY A 26 -2.09 10.28 -3.07
C GLY A 26 -1.98 8.77 -3.28
N ASP A 27 -1.23 8.05 -2.43
CA ASP A 27 -1.13 6.60 -2.53
C ASP A 27 -2.32 5.88 -1.91
N THR A 28 -2.57 4.68 -2.43
CA THR A 28 -3.69 3.84 -2.00
C THR A 28 -3.25 2.85 -0.94
N TYR A 29 -3.98 2.81 0.17
CA TYR A 29 -3.73 1.90 1.28
C TYR A 29 -5.01 1.16 1.67
N LEU A 30 -4.82 -0.03 2.23
CA LEU A 30 -5.83 -0.73 3.00
C LEU A 30 -5.62 -0.41 4.48
N ILE A 31 -6.66 0.05 5.15
CA ILE A 31 -6.64 0.32 6.59
C ILE A 31 -7.51 -0.67 7.30
N LYS A 32 -7.04 -1.14 8.45
CA LYS A 32 -7.81 -1.91 9.40
C LYS A 32 -7.82 -1.18 10.73
N THR A 33 -9.01 -0.86 11.25
CA THR A 33 -9.17 -0.09 12.49
C THR A 33 -10.36 -0.64 13.28
N TYR A 34 -10.31 -0.53 14.61
CA TYR A 34 -11.42 -0.93 15.46
C TYR A 34 -12.38 0.24 15.68
N ILE A 35 -13.63 0.12 15.24
CA ILE A 35 -14.66 1.16 15.34
C ILE A 35 -15.96 0.50 15.78
N GLY A 36 -16.68 1.14 16.71
CA GLY A 36 -18.04 0.71 17.06
C GLY A 36 -18.11 -0.75 17.54
N ARG A 37 -17.05 -1.24 18.22
CA ARG A 37 -16.89 -2.61 18.73
C ARG A 37 -16.56 -3.69 17.68
N GLN A 38 -16.19 -3.31 16.46
CA GLN A 38 -15.79 -4.26 15.42
C GLN A 38 -14.58 -3.76 14.62
N TYR A 39 -13.85 -4.69 13.99
CA TYR A 39 -12.80 -4.31 13.04
C TYR A 39 -13.41 -3.99 11.69
N GLU A 40 -13.12 -2.81 11.17
CA GLU A 40 -13.45 -2.44 9.81
C GLU A 40 -12.20 -2.38 8.95
N SER A 41 -12.31 -2.86 7.71
CA SER A 41 -11.26 -2.75 6.71
C SER A 41 -11.74 -1.85 5.58
N ARG A 42 -11.00 -0.78 5.28
CA ARG A 42 -11.36 0.17 4.20
C ARG A 42 -10.18 0.42 3.29
N LYS A 43 -10.45 0.52 1.99
CA LYS A 43 -9.47 0.91 0.97
C LYS A 43 -9.69 2.36 0.59
N GLY A 44 -8.61 3.15 0.61
CA GLY A 44 -8.69 4.56 0.28
C GLY A 44 -7.37 5.15 -0.16
N ILE A 45 -7.43 6.39 -0.62
CA ILE A 45 -6.27 7.22 -0.94
C ILE A 45 -5.90 8.03 0.31
N PHE A 46 -4.65 7.99 0.73
CA PHE A 46 -4.16 8.79 1.84
C PHE A 46 -4.07 10.27 1.43
N VAL A 47 -4.68 11.14 2.22
CA VAL A 47 -4.77 12.58 1.93
C VAL A 47 -3.78 13.36 2.80
N ASN A 48 -3.86 13.17 4.11
CA ASN A 48 -2.92 13.76 5.05
C ASN A 48 -2.98 13.07 6.43
N GLY A 49 -1.98 13.33 7.24
CA GLY A 49 -1.93 12.99 8.67
C GLY A 49 -1.62 14.23 9.49
N ILE A 50 -2.31 14.40 10.61
CA ILE A 50 -2.10 15.48 11.57
C ILE A 50 -1.69 14.84 12.90
N PHE A 51 -0.50 15.17 13.38
CA PHE A 51 0.04 14.68 14.65
C PHE A 51 -0.18 15.75 15.72
N LEU A 52 -1.18 15.56 16.58
CA LEU A 52 -1.54 16.49 17.65
C LEU A 52 -1.22 15.87 19.01
N ASN A 53 -0.09 16.24 19.62
CA ASN A 53 0.33 15.76 20.94
C ASN A 53 0.26 14.23 21.08
N LYS A 54 -0.79 13.74 21.76
CA LYS A 54 -1.05 12.31 22.05
C LYS A 54 -1.95 11.62 21.04
N HIS A 55 -2.53 12.36 20.10
CA HIS A 55 -3.47 11.85 19.10
C HIS A 55 -2.93 12.07 17.70
N VAL A 56 -3.03 11.03 16.87
CA VAL A 56 -2.69 11.14 15.45
C VAL A 56 -3.97 10.99 14.68
N TYR A 57 -4.32 11.97 13.87
CA TYR A 57 -5.47 11.91 12.97
C TYR A 57 -4.98 11.69 11.56
N PHE A 58 -5.73 10.93 10.77
CA PHE A 58 -5.44 10.79 9.36
C PHE A 58 -6.71 10.85 8.53
N ARG A 59 -6.59 11.43 7.34
CA ARG A 59 -7.69 11.58 6.40
C ARG A 59 -7.46 10.70 5.19
N MET A 60 -8.51 9.98 4.83
CA MET A 60 -8.58 9.11 3.67
C MET A 60 -9.69 9.59 2.75
N ARG A 61 -9.48 9.47 1.44
CA ARG A 61 -10.57 9.46 0.46
C ARG A 61 -10.93 8.01 0.16
N LEU A 62 -12.17 7.62 0.43
CA LEU A 62 -12.63 6.27 0.10
C LEU A 62 -12.74 6.11 -1.40
N ILE A 63 -12.33 4.94 -1.90
CA ILE A 63 -12.48 4.61 -3.33
C ILE A 63 -13.94 4.24 -3.64
N GLN A 64 -14.63 3.60 -2.69
CA GLN A 64 -16.07 3.33 -2.78
C GLN A 64 -16.82 4.42 -2.03
N GLY A 65 -17.56 5.24 -2.77
CA GLY A 65 -18.24 6.42 -2.27
C GLY A 65 -17.27 7.60 -2.17
N PHE A 66 -17.51 8.65 -2.96
CA PHE A 66 -16.71 9.88 -3.05
C PHE A 66 -16.71 10.69 -1.75
N SER A 67 -16.26 10.08 -0.66
CA SER A 67 -16.33 10.59 0.70
C SER A 67 -14.95 10.60 1.30
N TYR A 68 -14.72 11.59 2.15
CA TYR A 68 -13.53 11.65 2.98
C TYR A 68 -13.89 11.11 4.36
N VAL A 69 -13.02 10.28 4.92
CA VAL A 69 -13.14 9.81 6.29
C VAL A 69 -11.89 10.24 7.05
N THR A 70 -12.11 10.79 8.23
CA THR A 70 -11.06 11.11 9.18
C THR A 70 -11.10 10.09 10.31
N TYR A 71 -9.95 9.50 10.60
CA TYR A 71 -9.79 8.53 11.68
C TYR A 71 -8.84 9.09 12.72
N CYS A 72 -9.08 8.75 13.98
CA CYS A 72 -8.09 8.86 15.04
C CYS A 72 -7.31 7.54 15.09
N LEU A 73 -5.99 7.61 14.97
CA LEU A 73 -5.09 6.49 15.17
C LEU A 73 -5.14 6.06 16.63
N ASP A 74 -5.22 4.76 16.83
CA ASP A 74 -5.01 4.07 18.10
C ASP A 74 -4.15 2.81 17.87
N ASP A 75 -3.88 2.07 18.94
CA ASP A 75 -3.08 0.83 18.88
C ASP A 75 -3.76 -0.28 18.05
N SER A 76 -5.04 -0.10 17.71
CA SER A 76 -5.81 -1.03 16.88
C SER A 76 -5.74 -0.71 15.38
N SER A 77 -5.04 0.36 15.01
CA SER A 77 -4.97 0.88 13.64
C SER A 77 -3.77 0.33 12.87
N TYR A 78 -4.05 -0.30 11.72
CA TYR A 78 -3.04 -0.92 10.85
C TYR A 78 -3.20 -0.42 9.41
N PHE A 79 -2.08 -0.08 8.76
CA PHE A 79 -2.03 0.34 7.36
C PHE A 79 -1.26 -0.69 6.55
N TYR A 80 -1.78 -0.99 5.37
CA TYR A 80 -1.16 -1.93 4.44
C TYR A 80 -1.09 -1.33 3.05
N GLU A 81 0.10 -1.36 2.46
CA GLU A 81 0.24 -1.19 1.02
C GLU A 81 -0.13 -2.50 0.31
N ILE A 82 -0.78 -2.38 -0.84
CA ILE A 82 -1.16 -3.52 -1.66
C ILE A 82 -0.06 -3.73 -2.71
N VAL A 83 0.73 -4.78 -2.54
CA VAL A 83 1.78 -5.15 -3.49
C VAL A 83 1.25 -6.27 -4.38
N SER A 84 0.95 -5.91 -5.62
CA SER A 84 0.57 -6.89 -6.64
C SER A 84 1.81 -7.59 -7.17
N ARG A 85 1.87 -8.93 -7.05
CA ARG A 85 2.94 -9.75 -7.64
C ARG A 85 3.02 -9.56 -9.15
N LYS A 86 1.87 -9.37 -9.80
CA LYS A 86 1.81 -9.09 -11.25
C LYS A 86 2.53 -7.79 -11.59
N LYS A 87 2.34 -6.74 -10.78
CA LYS A 87 3.01 -5.45 -10.99
C LYS A 87 4.53 -5.58 -10.86
N LEU A 88 5.02 -6.27 -9.82
CA LEU A 88 6.45 -6.54 -9.67
C LEU A 88 7.06 -7.28 -10.87
N ILE A 89 6.34 -8.26 -11.41
CA ILE A 89 6.77 -9.00 -12.61
C ILE A 89 6.80 -8.06 -13.82
N GLN A 90 5.76 -7.26 -14.00
CA GLN A 90 5.66 -6.29 -15.09
C GLN A 90 6.79 -5.26 -15.03
N ASP A 91 7.03 -4.64 -13.88
CA ASP A 91 8.10 -3.67 -13.68
C ASP A 91 9.48 -4.29 -13.99
N SER A 92 9.71 -5.55 -13.59
CA SER A 92 10.94 -6.29 -13.94
C SER A 92 11.07 -6.58 -15.43
N MET A 93 9.96 -6.90 -16.11
CA MET A 93 9.96 -7.12 -17.56
C MET A 93 10.25 -5.82 -18.32
N GLU A 94 9.62 -4.72 -17.92
CA GLU A 94 9.84 -3.39 -18.50
C GLU A 94 11.30 -2.95 -18.31
N LEU A 95 11.88 -3.13 -17.12
CA LEU A 95 13.29 -2.83 -16.86
C LEU A 95 14.24 -3.66 -17.73
N ARG A 96 13.94 -4.95 -17.95
CA ARG A 96 14.73 -5.79 -18.86
C ARG A 96 14.62 -5.33 -20.31
N ALA A 97 13.42 -4.98 -20.76
CA ALA A 97 13.19 -4.48 -22.10
C ALA A 97 13.94 -3.16 -22.33
N LEU A 98 13.86 -2.23 -21.38
CA LEU A 98 14.53 -0.94 -21.41
C LEU A 98 16.05 -1.10 -21.43
N ASN A 99 16.61 -1.96 -20.57
CA ASN A 99 18.05 -2.28 -20.59
C ASN A 99 18.50 -2.84 -21.96
N LYS A 100 17.69 -3.70 -22.59
CA LYS A 100 17.99 -4.26 -23.91
C LYS A 100 17.99 -3.19 -25.00
N ILE A 101 17.08 -2.22 -24.93
CA ILE A 101 17.02 -1.09 -25.86
C ILE A 101 18.24 -0.18 -25.65
N LEU A 102 18.53 0.21 -24.41
CA LEU A 102 19.63 1.11 -24.11
C LEU A 102 21.00 0.55 -24.47
N ARG A 103 21.25 -0.74 -24.23
CA ARG A 103 22.49 -1.41 -24.69
C ARG A 103 22.70 -1.31 -26.20
N ARG A 104 21.62 -1.42 -26.98
CA ARG A 104 21.67 -1.27 -28.45
C ARG A 104 21.95 0.17 -28.88
N ILE A 105 21.41 1.15 -28.17
CA ILE A 105 21.60 2.58 -28.47
C ILE A 105 23.03 3.00 -28.11
N VAL A 106 23.51 2.61 -26.92
CA VAL A 106 24.83 2.97 -26.41
C VAL A 106 25.94 2.18 -27.13
N GLY A 107 25.64 0.98 -27.61
CA GLY A 107 26.62 0.09 -28.23
C GLY A 107 27.50 -0.65 -27.21
N ASP A 108 27.14 -0.61 -25.92
CA ASP A 108 27.83 -1.29 -24.82
C ASP A 108 26.93 -2.36 -24.20
N GLU A 109 27.31 -3.62 -24.32
CA GLU A 109 26.57 -4.75 -23.77
C GLU A 109 26.63 -4.85 -22.23
N THR A 110 27.62 -4.21 -21.62
CA THR A 110 27.82 -4.18 -20.17
C THR A 110 27.02 -3.08 -19.48
N PHE A 111 26.43 -2.16 -20.24
CA PHE A 111 25.60 -1.08 -19.71
C PHE A 111 24.40 -1.61 -18.91
N VAL A 112 24.16 -1.03 -17.73
CA VAL A 112 23.03 -1.37 -16.83
C VAL A 112 22.37 -0.10 -16.32
N TYR A 113 21.11 0.07 -16.69
CA TYR A 113 20.20 1.06 -16.12
C TYR A 113 19.52 0.48 -14.86
N LYS A 114 19.49 1.28 -13.79
CA LYS A 114 18.97 0.92 -12.46
C LYS A 114 17.77 1.78 -12.10
#